data_AF-A0A2U2RKM5-F1
#
_entry.id   AF-A0A2U2RKM5-F1
#
_cell.length_a   1.000
_cell.length_b   1.000
_cell.length_c   1.000
_cell.angle_alpha   90.00
_cell.angle_beta   90.00
_cell.angle_gamma   90.00
#
_symmetry.space_group_name_H-M   'P 1'
#
loop_
_entity.id
_entity.type
_entity.pdbx_description
1 polymer ?
#
loop_
_entity_poly.entity_id
_entity_poly.type
_entity_poly.pdbx_seq_one_letter_code
_entity_poly.pdbx_strand_id
1 'polypeptide(L)'
;MSEPQENAGSPATVAELYPRLAALFSGPEAPDAFDSQVIDTRAELAIACAREGRAEDAALQVEELAKDCRRELDAQDPRSLRAEAARAEVWRLIEAVGEQG
;
A
#
# COMPACT_ATOMS: atom_id res chain seq x y z
N MET A 1 11.52 3.54 34.84
CA MET A 1 11.49 2.29 34.06
C MET A 1 10.51 2.55 32.94
N SER A 2 11.00 2.78 31.72
CA SER A 2 10.14 2.93 30.54
C SER A 2 9.89 1.53 30.01
N GLU A 3 8.64 1.06 30.07
CA GLU A 3 8.23 -0.18 29.41
C GLU A 3 8.39 -0.02 27.89
N PRO A 4 8.88 -1.05 27.18
CA PRO A 4 9.03 -0.99 25.74
C PRO A 4 7.64 -1.00 25.09
N GLN A 5 7.45 -0.13 24.10
CA GLN A 5 6.20 -0.04 23.35
C GLN A 5 6.08 -1.21 22.36
N GLU A 6 5.90 -2.43 22.89
CA GLU A 6 5.45 -3.59 22.14
C GLU A 6 3.94 -3.51 21.92
N ASN A 7 3.54 -2.61 21.01
CA ASN A 7 2.24 -2.70 20.35
C ASN A 7 2.39 -2.23 18.91
N ALA A 8 3.26 -2.89 18.16
CA ALA A 8 3.07 -2.97 16.72
C ALA A 8 2.03 -4.07 16.51
N GLY A 9 0.75 -3.69 16.43
CA GLY A 9 -0.29 -4.62 15.99
C GLY A 9 0.16 -5.33 14.71
N SER A 10 -0.23 -6.60 14.55
CA SER A 10 0.10 -7.36 13.34
C SER A 10 -0.19 -6.52 12.10
N PRO A 11 0.73 -6.48 11.11
CA PRO A 11 0.48 -5.72 9.90
C PRO A 11 -0.82 -6.22 9.25
N ALA A 12 -1.63 -5.28 8.74
CA ALA A 12 -2.89 -5.62 8.07
C ALA A 12 -2.65 -6.58 6.90
N THR A 13 -3.57 -7.52 6.74
CA THR A 13 -3.54 -8.55 5.70
C THR A 13 -4.30 -8.11 4.45
N VAL A 14 -4.06 -8.80 3.33
CA VAL A 14 -4.81 -8.58 2.09
C VAL A 14 -6.32 -8.81 2.31
N ALA A 15 -6.69 -9.79 3.13
CA ALA A 15 -8.08 -10.10 3.46
C ALA A 15 -8.79 -8.96 4.21
N GLU A 16 -8.05 -8.14 4.98
CA GLU A 16 -8.59 -6.97 5.68
C GLU A 16 -8.62 -5.73 4.78
N LEU A 17 -7.63 -5.58 3.90
CA LEU A 17 -7.43 -4.36 3.12
C LEU A 17 -8.33 -4.28 1.87
N TYR A 18 -8.62 -5.40 1.21
CA TYR A 18 -9.58 -5.40 0.10
C TYR A 18 -10.99 -4.89 0.49
N PRO A 19 -11.65 -5.43 1.52
CA PRO A 19 -12.97 -4.95 1.91
C PRO A 19 -12.92 -3.52 2.41
N ARG A 20 -11.83 -3.10 3.07
CA ARG A 20 -11.61 -1.71 3.46
C ARG A 20 -11.57 -0.78 2.25
N LEU A 21 -10.80 -1.14 1.22
CA LEU A 21 -10.72 -0.37 -0.03
C LEU A 21 -12.09 -0.31 -0.73
N ALA A 22 -12.81 -1.44 -0.80
CA ALA A 22 -14.14 -1.49 -1.39
C ALA A 22 -15.15 -0.61 -0.64
N ALA A 23 -15.06 -0.58 0.70
CA ALA A 23 -15.94 0.22 1.54
C ALA A 23 -15.78 1.72 1.28
N LEU A 24 -14.56 2.20 1.01
CA LEU A 24 -14.31 3.61 0.64
C LEU A 24 -15.17 4.05 -0.55
N PHE A 25 -15.39 3.17 -1.52
CA PHE A 25 -16.13 3.47 -2.74
C PHE A 25 -17.62 3.08 -2.71
N SER A 26 -18.13 2.58 -1.59
CA SER A 26 -19.50 2.08 -1.49
C SER A 26 -20.58 3.16 -1.22
N GLY A 27 -20.17 4.39 -0.93
CA GLY A 27 -21.04 5.48 -0.52
C GLY A 27 -21.30 6.54 -1.61
N PRO A 28 -22.35 7.37 -1.45
CA PRO A 28 -22.62 8.50 -2.34
C PRO A 28 -21.56 9.60 -2.27
N GLU A 29 -20.78 9.63 -1.18
CA GLU A 29 -19.63 10.53 -0.96
C GLU A 29 -18.31 9.76 -1.11
N ALA A 30 -18.21 8.91 -2.13
CA ALA A 30 -16.98 8.18 -2.43
C ALA A 30 -15.83 9.17 -2.68
N PRO A 31 -14.66 8.98 -2.05
CA PRO A 31 -13.50 9.83 -2.28
C PRO A 31 -12.98 9.66 -3.71
N ASP A 32 -12.23 10.66 -4.17
CA ASP A 32 -11.55 10.53 -5.46
C ASP A 32 -10.41 9.50 -5.38
N ALA A 33 -9.96 9.01 -6.53
CA ALA A 33 -8.93 7.97 -6.59
C ALA A 33 -7.57 8.40 -6.00
N PHE A 34 -7.32 9.70 -5.89
CA PHE A 34 -6.13 10.32 -5.31
C PHE A 34 -6.39 10.92 -3.93
N ASP A 35 -7.51 10.60 -3.28
CA ASP A 35 -7.68 10.92 -1.87
C ASP A 35 -6.60 10.20 -1.05
N SER A 36 -6.07 10.90 -0.04
CA SER A 36 -5.02 10.37 0.83
C SER A 36 -5.37 8.99 1.43
N GLN A 37 -6.62 8.77 1.83
CA GLN A 37 -7.06 7.53 2.44
C GLN A 37 -7.11 6.38 1.42
N VAL A 38 -7.46 6.68 0.17
CA VAL A 38 -7.45 5.72 -0.93
C VAL A 38 -6.02 5.32 -1.27
N ILE A 39 -5.12 6.29 -1.42
CA ILE A 39 -3.70 6.06 -1.71
C ILE A 39 -3.05 5.23 -0.60
N ASP A 40 -3.31 5.56 0.67
CA ASP A 40 -2.79 4.80 1.80
C ASP A 40 -3.29 3.35 1.78
N THR A 41 -4.59 3.14 1.61
CA THR A 41 -5.17 1.79 1.63
C THR A 41 -4.64 0.94 0.46
N ARG A 42 -4.50 1.52 -0.74
CA ARG A 42 -3.91 0.84 -1.91
C ARG A 42 -2.44 0.50 -1.69
N ALA A 43 -1.68 1.42 -1.10
CA ALA A 43 -0.28 1.21 -0.79
C ALA A 43 -0.08 0.11 0.27
N GLU A 44 -0.88 0.11 1.33
CA GLU A 44 -0.91 -0.96 2.33
C GLU A 44 -1.26 -2.30 1.70
N LEU A 45 -2.26 -2.34 0.82
CA LEU A 45 -2.69 -3.56 0.12
C LEU A 45 -1.57 -4.16 -0.73
N ALA A 46 -0.85 -3.34 -1.49
CA ALA A 46 0.29 -3.79 -2.28
C ALA A 46 1.42 -4.37 -1.40
N ILE A 47 1.73 -3.70 -0.28
CA ILE A 47 2.72 -4.18 0.70
C ILE A 47 2.27 -5.52 1.31
N ALA A 48 1.00 -5.67 1.66
CA ALA A 48 0.45 -6.91 2.19
C ALA A 48 0.54 -8.05 1.16
N CYS A 49 0.21 -7.79 -0.11
CA CYS A 49 0.40 -8.76 -1.19
C CYS A 49 1.84 -9.24 -1.27
N ALA A 50 2.83 -8.34 -1.20
CA ALA A 50 4.24 -8.72 -1.25
C ALA A 50 4.64 -9.61 -0.06
N ARG A 51 4.20 -9.25 1.16
CA ARG A 51 4.45 -10.05 2.37
C ARG A 51 3.85 -11.45 2.32
N GLU A 52 2.67 -11.58 1.71
CA GLU A 52 1.98 -12.87 1.53
C GLU A 52 2.52 -13.67 0.33
N GLY A 53 3.60 -13.22 -0.33
CA GLY A 53 4.23 -13.92 -1.45
C GLY A 53 3.51 -13.75 -2.79
N ARG A 54 2.55 -12.82 -2.88
CA ARG A 54 1.83 -12.49 -4.12
C ARG A 54 2.60 -11.44 -4.92
N ALA A 55 3.81 -11.79 -5.36
CA ALA A 55 4.75 -10.85 -5.95
C ALA A 55 4.22 -10.14 -7.20
N GLU A 56 3.60 -10.87 -8.13
CA GLU A 56 3.06 -10.31 -9.37
C GLU A 56 1.93 -9.29 -9.10
N ASP A 57 0.99 -9.65 -8.21
CA ASP A 57 -0.09 -8.75 -7.79
C ASP A 57 0.45 -7.49 -7.10
N ALA A 58 1.44 -7.64 -6.22
CA ALA A 58 2.02 -6.53 -5.48
C ALA A 58 2.75 -5.56 -6.41
N ALA A 59 3.60 -6.08 -7.30
CA ALA A 59 4.34 -5.30 -8.27
C ALA A 59 3.40 -4.53 -9.21
N LEU A 60 2.39 -5.20 -9.77
CA LEU A 60 1.42 -4.55 -10.65
C LEU A 60 0.72 -3.38 -9.95
N GLN A 61 0.14 -3.64 -8.78
CA GLN A 61 -0.63 -2.63 -8.04
C GLN A 61 0.20 -1.41 -7.66
N VAL A 62 1.44 -1.63 -7.22
CA VAL A 62 2.29 -0.53 -6.74
C VAL A 62 2.88 0.29 -7.88
N GLU A 63 3.19 -0.33 -9.02
CA GLU A 63 3.67 0.36 -10.22
C GLU A 63 2.56 1.23 -10.84
N GLU A 64 1.33 0.71 -10.91
CA GLU A 64 0.16 1.48 -11.35
C GLU A 64 -0.11 2.67 -10.43
N LEU A 65 -0.12 2.44 -9.11
CA LEU A 65 -0.32 3.49 -8.11
C LEU A 65 0.71 4.62 -8.25
N ALA A 66 2.01 4.28 -8.29
CA ALA A 66 3.07 5.27 -8.39
C ALA A 66 3.02 6.02 -9.73
N LYS A 67 2.71 5.32 -10.84
CA LYS A 67 2.55 5.93 -12.16
C LYS A 67 1.40 6.92 -12.21
N ASP A 68 0.25 6.56 -11.66
CA ASP A 68 -0.91 7.45 -11.64
C ASP A 68 -0.68 8.66 -10.73
N CYS A 69 -0.11 8.46 -9.54
CA CYS A 69 0.25 9.58 -8.66
C CYS A 69 1.21 10.56 -9.34
N ARG A 70 2.29 10.09 -9.98
CA ARG A 70 3.23 10.96 -10.70
C ARG A 70 2.61 11.71 -11.89
N ARG A 71 1.54 11.16 -12.47
CA ARG A 71 0.85 11.77 -13.63
C ARG A 71 -0.10 12.87 -13.21
N GLU A 72 -0.83 12.65 -12.11
CA GLU A 72 -1.93 13.52 -11.69
C GLU A 72 -1.54 14.49 -10.56
N LEU A 73 -0.47 14.18 -9.81
CA LEU A 73 0.00 14.96 -8.67
C LEU A 73 1.45 15.42 -8.88
N ASP A 74 1.83 16.48 -8.17
CA ASP A 74 3.23 16.91 -8.12
C ASP A 74 4.13 15.83 -7.48
N ALA A 75 5.39 15.77 -7.88
CA ALA A 75 6.35 14.79 -7.35
C ALA A 75 6.63 14.97 -5.85
N GLN A 76 6.44 16.17 -5.30
CA GLN A 76 6.60 16.49 -3.88
C GLN A 76 5.28 16.39 -3.10
N ASP A 77 4.16 16.06 -3.76
CA ASP A 77 2.90 15.83 -3.06
C ASP A 77 3.06 14.64 -2.09
N PRO A 78 2.59 14.75 -0.84
CA PRO A 78 2.68 13.67 0.15
C PRO A 78 2.14 12.32 -0.34
N ARG A 79 1.10 12.33 -1.19
CA ARG A 79 0.50 11.12 -1.76
C ARG A 79 1.39 10.47 -2.82
N SER A 80 2.07 11.27 -3.64
CA SER A 80 3.10 10.78 -4.57
C SER A 80 4.26 10.14 -3.82
N LEU A 81 4.76 10.82 -2.78
CA LEU A 81 5.83 10.31 -1.94
C LEU A 81 5.43 9.01 -1.23
N ARG A 82 4.18 8.92 -0.76
CA ARG A 82 3.63 7.72 -0.14
C ARG A 82 3.56 6.53 -1.10
N ALA A 83 3.15 6.77 -2.35
CA ALA A 83 3.10 5.76 -3.40
C ALA A 83 4.51 5.25 -3.76
N GLU A 84 5.49 6.13 -3.90
CA GLU A 84 6.89 5.74 -4.16
C GLU A 84 7.50 4.98 -2.98
N ALA A 85 7.22 5.39 -1.74
CA ALA A 85 7.65 4.66 -0.56
C ALA A 85 7.07 3.23 -0.52
N ALA A 86 5.79 3.08 -0.90
CA ALA A 86 5.16 1.77 -1.03
C ALA A 86 5.85 0.91 -2.09
N ARG A 87 6.17 1.51 -3.25
CA ARG A 87 6.85 0.86 -4.36
C ARG A 87 8.22 0.31 -3.95
N ALA A 88 9.03 1.13 -3.29
CA ALA A 88 10.33 0.71 -2.78
C ALA A 88 10.19 -0.47 -1.78
N GLU A 89 9.22 -0.39 -0.86
CA GLU A 89 8.98 -1.45 0.13
C GLU A 89 8.49 -2.77 -0.50
N VAL A 90 7.58 -2.69 -1.48
CA VAL A 90 7.09 -3.87 -2.21
C VAL A 90 8.24 -4.60 -2.90
N TRP A 91 9.09 -3.89 -3.63
CA TRP A 91 10.22 -4.50 -4.32
C TRP A 91 11.20 -5.16 -3.35
N ARG A 92 11.52 -4.48 -2.24
CA ARG A 92 12.36 -5.05 -1.17
C ARG A 92 11.77 -6.35 -0.60
N LEU A 93 10.45 -6.40 -0.41
CA LEU A 93 9.76 -7.58 0.11
C LEU A 93 9.71 -8.73 -0.90
N ILE A 94 9.47 -8.44 -2.18
CA ILE A 94 9.48 -9.44 -3.25
C ILE A 94 10.85 -10.11 -3.33
N GLU A 95 11.92 -9.32 -3.28
CA GLU A 95 13.29 -9.85 -3.25
C GLU A 95 13.51 -10.74 -2.02
N ALA A 96 13.16 -10.26 -0.82
CA ALA A 96 13.35 -11.00 0.42
C ALA A 96 12.53 -12.30 0.52
N VAL A 97 11.36 -12.36 -0.11
CA VAL A 97 10.53 -13.59 -0.16
C VAL A 97 11.04 -14.54 -1.25
N GLY A 98 11.50 -14.01 -2.38
CA GLY A 98 12.09 -14.80 -3.47
C GLY A 98 13.38 -15.52 -3.08
N GLU A 99 14.16 -14.98 -2.15
CA GLU A 99 15.36 -15.63 -1.61
C GLU A 99 15.07 -16.78 -0.61
N GLN A 100 13.82 -16.94 -0.17
CA GLN A 100 13.41 -17.93 0.83
C GLN A 100 12.76 -19.19 0.24
N GLY A 101 12.61 -19.28 -1.07
CA GLY A 101 12.07 -20.43 -1.80
C GLY A 101 13.14 -21.29 -2.46
#